data_AF-A0A9D6DWT8-F1
#
_entry.id   AF-A0A9D6DWT8-F1
#
_cell.length_a   1.000
_cell.length_b   1.000
_cell.length_c   1.000
_cell.angle_alpha   90.00
_cell.angle_beta   90.00
_cell.angle_gamma   90.00
#
_symmetry.space_group_name_H-M   'P 1'
#
loop_
_entity.id
_entity.type
_entity.pdbx_description
1 polymer ?
#
loop_
_entity_poly.entity_id
_entity_poly.type
_entity_poly.pdbx_seq_one_letter_code
_entity_poly.pdbx_strand_id
1 'polypeptide(L)'
;MDIQESWEKALRFTEIIRPRVQPLHAFAVTRVPYVFLSESAVNTGDTVVRKGEVVVEKPSIVLPFNLPRFEGFEFGEEAPFDEESLNTFFLVRGVSFPSFKYNNKTSSVEVFEGGLSKAIKDYSSTLSKAEDVHSGLVIGPEDAWQFSVIIFACSQVSRSAHHDIRRLLDDTQRRGDLS
;
A
#
# COMPACT_ATOMS: atom_id res chain seq x y z
N MET A 1 8.22 -12.95 -13.37
CA MET A 1 7.91 -13.39 -11.99
C MET A 1 6.43 -13.69 -11.93
N ASP A 2 5.99 -14.78 -11.29
CA ASP A 2 4.56 -15.09 -11.17
C ASP A 2 3.87 -14.12 -10.19
N ILE A 3 2.56 -13.89 -10.34
CA ILE A 3 1.78 -13.02 -9.45
C ILE A 3 1.85 -13.51 -8.00
N GLN A 4 1.82 -14.83 -7.81
CA GLN A 4 1.93 -15.45 -6.50
C GLN A 4 3.29 -15.17 -5.86
N GLU A 5 4.37 -15.40 -6.60
CA GLU A 5 5.73 -15.18 -6.12
C GLU A 5 5.95 -13.71 -5.75
N SER A 6 5.48 -12.80 -6.61
CA SER A 6 5.53 -11.36 -6.39
C SER A 6 4.79 -10.94 -5.12
N TRP A 7 3.57 -11.47 -4.94
CA TRP A 7 2.74 -11.21 -3.77
C TRP A 7 3.36 -11.75 -2.48
N GLU A 8 3.83 -13.00 -2.48
CA GLU A 8 4.47 -13.63 -1.31
C GLU A 8 5.77 -12.92 -0.93
N LYS A 9 6.57 -12.53 -1.93
CA LYS A 9 7.79 -11.73 -1.73
C LYS A 9 7.45 -10.37 -1.11
N ALA A 10 6.46 -9.67 -1.66
CA ALA A 10 6.03 -8.39 -1.11
C ALA A 10 5.49 -8.55 0.33
N LEU A 11 4.65 -9.55 0.61
CA LEU A 11 4.15 -9.81 1.96
C LEU A 11 5.27 -10.07 2.96
N ARG A 12 6.33 -10.77 2.55
CA ARG A 12 7.44 -11.14 3.42
C ARG A 12 8.42 -9.99 3.69
N PHE A 13 8.68 -9.17 2.68
CA PHE A 13 9.79 -8.21 2.70
C PHE A 13 9.34 -6.74 2.69
N THR A 14 8.03 -6.46 2.63
CA THR A 14 7.54 -5.09 2.78
C THR A 14 7.57 -4.67 4.25
N GLU A 15 8.24 -3.56 4.54
CA GLU A 15 8.23 -2.96 5.87
C GLU A 15 7.79 -1.50 5.79
N ILE A 16 6.85 -1.13 6.67
CA ILE A 16 6.39 0.26 6.81
C ILE A 16 7.24 0.91 7.89
N ILE A 17 8.33 1.54 7.49
CA ILE A 17 9.26 2.23 8.40
C ILE A 17 8.58 3.39 9.11
N ARG A 18 7.75 4.13 8.37
CA ARG A 18 7.00 5.26 8.91
C ARG A 18 5.60 5.28 8.32
N PRO A 19 4.54 5.14 9.13
CA PRO A 19 3.19 5.30 8.63
C PRO A 19 2.77 6.77 8.53
N ARG A 20 1.67 7.03 7.83
CA ARG A 20 0.92 8.29 7.92
C ARG A 20 0.26 8.40 9.29
N VAL A 21 0.21 9.62 9.84
CA VAL A 21 -0.39 9.89 11.16
C VAL A 21 -1.85 10.34 11.05
N GLN A 22 -2.22 10.97 9.94
CA GLN A 22 -3.54 11.58 9.80
C GLN A 22 -4.64 10.51 9.58
N PRO A 23 -5.87 10.68 10.11
CA PRO A 23 -6.97 9.77 9.86
C PRO A 23 -7.51 9.87 8.41
N LEU A 24 -8.32 8.89 8.02
CA LEU A 24 -9.16 8.94 6.82
C LEU A 24 -10.34 9.85 7.11
N HIS A 25 -10.70 10.68 6.14
CA HIS A 25 -12.01 11.32 6.17
C HIS A 25 -13.00 10.39 5.48
N ALA A 26 -14.00 9.87 6.23
CA ALA A 26 -14.96 8.87 5.76
C ALA A 26 -15.76 9.25 4.49
N PHE A 27 -15.73 10.51 4.08
CA PHE A 27 -16.51 11.06 2.96
C PHE A 27 -15.66 11.80 1.92
N ALA A 28 -14.32 11.81 2.05
CA ALA A 28 -13.45 12.54 1.14
C ALA A 28 -12.41 11.64 0.48
N VAL A 29 -11.98 12.06 -0.71
CA VAL A 29 -10.80 11.52 -1.39
C VAL A 29 -9.62 11.56 -0.41
N THR A 30 -9.04 10.39 -0.14
CA THR A 30 -7.89 10.30 0.76
C THR A 30 -6.63 10.09 -0.04
N ARG A 31 -5.69 11.02 0.12
CA ARG A 31 -4.37 10.95 -0.51
C ARG A 31 -3.43 10.24 0.45
N VAL A 32 -2.73 9.24 -0.06
CA VAL A 32 -1.77 8.43 0.68
C VAL A 32 -0.41 8.60 -0.01
N PRO A 33 0.30 9.73 0.22
CA PRO A 33 1.62 9.93 -0.33
C PRO A 33 2.63 8.96 0.28
N TYR A 34 3.58 8.51 -0.54
CA TYR A 34 4.61 7.56 -0.13
C TYR A 34 5.97 7.90 -0.72
N VAL A 35 7.00 7.54 0.04
CA VAL A 35 8.36 7.30 -0.43
C VAL A 35 8.61 5.80 -0.27
N PHE A 36 8.89 5.13 -1.37
CA PHE A 36 9.25 3.72 -1.42
C PHE A 36 10.74 3.57 -1.72
N LEU A 37 11.43 2.76 -0.92
CA LEU A 37 12.85 2.46 -1.09
C LEU A 37 13.06 0.97 -1.36
N SER A 38 13.92 0.66 -2.32
CA SER A 38 14.36 -0.70 -2.59
C SER A 38 15.84 -0.73 -2.94
N GLU A 39 16.54 -1.82 -2.62
CA GLU A 39 17.86 -2.05 -3.17
C GLU A 39 17.79 -2.09 -4.70
N SER A 40 18.77 -1.46 -5.36
CA SER A 40 18.85 -1.45 -6.82
C SER A 40 19.32 -2.80 -7.35
N ALA A 41 18.52 -3.42 -8.23
CA ALA A 41 18.87 -4.62 -8.94
C ALA A 41 19.95 -4.38 -10.02
N VAL A 42 20.06 -3.13 -10.51
CA VAL A 42 20.97 -2.75 -11.61
C VAL A 42 22.30 -2.22 -11.08
N ASN A 43 22.28 -1.40 -10.02
CA ASN A 43 23.48 -0.83 -9.43
C ASN A 43 23.63 -1.30 -7.98
N THR A 44 24.34 -2.41 -7.79
CA THR A 44 24.52 -3.01 -6.47
C THR A 44 25.14 -2.02 -5.49
N GLY A 45 24.50 -1.86 -4.34
CA GLY A 45 24.94 -0.92 -3.29
C GLY A 45 24.23 0.43 -3.34
N ASP A 46 23.45 0.72 -4.38
CA ASP A 46 22.57 1.88 -4.44
C ASP A 46 21.11 1.53 -4.11
N THR A 47 20.33 2.57 -3.84
CA THR A 47 18.90 2.46 -3.51
C THR A 47 18.07 3.14 -4.57
N VAL A 48 17.04 2.46 -5.08
CA VAL A 48 16.02 3.07 -5.92
C VAL A 48 14.97 3.72 -5.03
N VAL A 49 14.67 4.99 -5.31
CA VAL A 49 13.69 5.79 -4.59
C VAL A 49 12.52 6.05 -5.52
N ARG A 50 11.33 5.60 -5.13
CA ARG A 50 10.09 5.89 -5.83
C ARG A 50 9.22 6.79 -4.97
N LYS A 51 8.83 7.94 -5.49
CA LYS A 51 7.88 8.84 -4.84
C LYS A 51 6.57 8.78 -5.58
N GLY A 52 5.47 8.87 -4.86
CA GLY A 52 4.15 8.85 -5.44
C GLY A 52 3.06 9.04 -4.41
N GLU A 53 1.83 8.86 -4.86
CA GLU A 53 0.66 8.84 -3.99
C GLU A 53 -0.35 7.82 -4.46
N VAL A 54 -1.03 7.19 -3.51
CA VAL A 54 -2.26 6.43 -3.79
C VAL A 54 -3.45 7.29 -3.41
N VAL A 55 -4.29 7.59 -4.38
CA VAL A 55 -5.56 8.28 -4.18
C VAL A 55 -6.64 7.24 -3.93
N VAL A 56 -7.22 7.27 -2.72
CA VAL A 56 -8.24 6.34 -2.26
C VAL A 56 -9.60 7.03 -2.26
N GLU A 57 -10.55 6.48 -3.00
CA GLU A 57 -11.87 7.05 -3.20
C GLU A 57 -12.97 6.04 -2.93
N LYS A 58 -14.03 6.47 -2.24
CA LYS A 58 -15.24 5.67 -2.15
C LYS A 58 -15.93 5.66 -3.53
N PRO A 59 -16.23 4.48 -4.10
CA PRO A 59 -16.88 4.42 -5.40
C PRO A 59 -18.28 5.07 -5.35
N SER A 60 -18.63 5.84 -6.39
CA SER A 60 -19.93 6.51 -6.52
C SER A 60 -21.11 5.56 -6.78
N ILE A 61 -20.80 4.31 -7.14
CA ILE A 61 -21.76 3.22 -7.34
C ILE A 61 -21.49 2.17 -6.26
N VAL A 62 -22.54 1.57 -5.69
CA VAL A 62 -22.42 0.48 -4.73
C VAL A 62 -21.69 -0.69 -5.41
N LEU A 63 -20.41 -0.87 -5.10
CA LEU A 63 -19.69 -2.09 -5.51
C LEU A 63 -20.24 -3.26 -4.67
N PRO A 64 -20.32 -4.47 -5.25
CA PRO A 64 -20.46 -5.68 -4.46
C PRO A 64 -19.38 -5.70 -3.37
N PHE A 65 -19.72 -6.21 -2.18
CA PHE A 65 -18.79 -6.30 -1.06
C PHE A 65 -17.49 -6.99 -1.47
N ASN A 66 -16.35 -6.49 -0.99
CA ASN A 66 -15.00 -7.02 -1.19
C ASN A 66 -14.43 -6.92 -2.62
N LEU A 67 -14.92 -5.99 -3.44
CA LEU A 67 -14.33 -5.73 -4.76
C LEU A 67 -13.57 -4.38 -4.76
N PRO A 68 -12.28 -4.35 -4.35
CA PRO A 68 -11.45 -3.17 -4.52
C PRO A 68 -11.16 -2.93 -6.01
N ARG A 69 -10.85 -1.69 -6.36
CA ARG A 69 -10.33 -1.34 -7.69
C ARG A 69 -8.93 -0.79 -7.60
N PHE A 70 -8.02 -1.30 -8.43
CA PHE A 70 -6.61 -0.92 -8.43
C PHE A 70 -6.23 -0.35 -9.80
N GLU A 71 -6.07 0.97 -9.86
CA GLU A 71 -5.68 1.71 -11.05
C GLU A 71 -4.27 2.30 -10.89
N GLY A 72 -3.52 2.45 -11.99
CA GLY A 72 -2.17 3.02 -11.97
C GLY A 72 -1.11 2.12 -11.31
N PHE A 73 -1.44 0.84 -11.14
CA PHE A 73 -0.49 -0.21 -10.78
C PHE A 73 -0.12 -0.98 -12.07
N GLU A 74 1.11 -0.77 -12.52
CA GLU A 74 1.72 -1.42 -13.68
C GLU A 74 2.56 -2.66 -13.27
N PHE A 75 1.98 -3.85 -13.31
CA PHE A 75 2.68 -5.08 -12.92
C PHE A 75 3.68 -5.61 -13.97
N GLY A 76 4.05 -4.77 -14.96
CA GLY A 76 4.92 -5.11 -16.10
C GLY A 76 4.13 -5.57 -17.33
N GLU A 77 4.65 -5.30 -18.54
CA GLU A 77 4.00 -5.68 -19.81
C GLU A 77 3.85 -7.21 -19.99
N GLU A 78 4.64 -7.99 -19.24
CA GLU A 78 4.61 -9.45 -19.22
C GLU A 78 3.72 -10.04 -18.11
N ALA A 79 3.10 -9.22 -17.26
CA ALA A 79 2.16 -9.72 -16.26
C ALA A 79 0.88 -10.16 -16.97
N PRO A 80 0.54 -11.47 -16.97
CA PRO A 80 -0.58 -12.01 -17.75
C PRO A 80 -1.94 -11.74 -17.10
N PHE A 81 -2.03 -10.76 -16.18
CA PHE A 81 -3.19 -10.56 -15.33
C PHE A 81 -3.69 -9.11 -15.40
N ASP A 82 -4.98 -8.98 -15.67
CA ASP A 82 -5.71 -7.73 -15.57
C ASP A 82 -6.22 -7.47 -14.13
N GLU A 83 -6.94 -6.37 -13.94
CA GLU A 83 -7.54 -6.02 -12.64
C GLU A 83 -8.49 -7.11 -12.12
N GLU A 84 -9.22 -7.80 -13.01
CA GLU A 84 -10.13 -8.90 -12.66
C GLU A 84 -9.37 -10.12 -12.14
N SER A 85 -8.25 -10.45 -12.79
CA SER A 85 -7.35 -11.52 -12.39
C SER A 85 -6.69 -11.24 -11.04
N LEU A 86 -6.30 -9.99 -10.78
CA LEU A 86 -5.77 -9.54 -9.48
C LEU A 86 -6.82 -9.70 -8.36
N ASN A 87 -8.06 -9.28 -8.61
CA ASN A 87 -9.16 -9.42 -7.66
C ASN A 87 -9.50 -10.89 -7.39
N THR A 88 -9.54 -11.72 -8.43
CA THR A 88 -9.75 -13.16 -8.31
C THR A 88 -8.64 -13.82 -7.51
N PHE A 89 -7.39 -13.44 -7.77
CA PHE A 89 -6.23 -13.92 -7.02
C PHE A 89 -6.37 -13.63 -5.52
N PHE A 90 -6.70 -12.39 -5.13
CA PHE A 90 -6.91 -12.03 -3.73
C PHE A 90 -8.07 -12.80 -3.10
N LEU A 91 -9.19 -12.93 -3.80
CA LEU A 91 -10.37 -13.65 -3.33
C LEU A 91 -10.05 -15.12 -3.03
N VAL A 92 -9.39 -15.82 -3.96
CA VAL A 92 -9.00 -17.23 -3.80
C VAL A 92 -8.05 -17.43 -2.61
N ARG A 93 -7.26 -16.41 -2.26
CA ARG A 93 -6.34 -16.42 -1.11
C ARG A 93 -6.99 -15.97 0.20
N GLY A 94 -8.27 -15.63 0.20
CA GLY A 94 -8.97 -15.09 1.37
C GLY A 94 -8.44 -13.71 1.80
N VAL A 95 -7.75 -13.00 0.90
CA VAL A 95 -7.30 -11.63 1.13
C VAL A 95 -8.47 -10.71 0.80
N SER A 96 -8.88 -9.91 1.78
CA SER A 96 -9.94 -8.91 1.61
C SER A 96 -9.38 -7.51 1.83
N PHE A 97 -9.76 -6.60 0.94
CA PHE A 97 -9.46 -5.18 1.06
C PHE A 97 -10.77 -4.40 1.16
N PRO A 98 -10.76 -3.24 1.83
CA PRO A 98 -11.89 -2.31 1.78
C PRO A 98 -12.28 -2.02 0.33
N SER A 99 -13.58 -2.03 0.04
CA SER A 99 -14.13 -1.78 -1.30
C SER A 99 -14.03 -0.30 -1.70
N PHE A 100 -12.80 0.13 -1.97
CA PHE A 100 -12.45 1.45 -2.47
C PHE A 100 -11.76 1.36 -3.82
N LYS A 101 -11.73 2.50 -4.51
CA LYS A 101 -10.86 2.71 -5.66
C LYS A 101 -9.52 3.23 -5.16
N TYR A 102 -8.45 2.53 -5.50
CA TYR A 102 -7.06 2.85 -5.21
C TYR A 102 -6.38 3.23 -6.52
N ASN A 103 -6.03 4.49 -6.70
CA ASN A 103 -5.36 4.98 -7.90
C ASN A 103 -3.94 5.41 -7.55
N ASN A 104 -2.95 4.62 -7.96
CA ASN A 104 -1.54 4.91 -7.75
C ASN A 104 -1.02 5.86 -8.83
N LYS A 105 -0.29 6.89 -8.39
CA LYS A 105 0.41 7.85 -9.25
C LYS A 105 1.84 7.96 -8.79
N THR A 106 2.75 7.40 -9.57
CA THR A 106 4.20 7.58 -9.35
C THR A 106 4.62 8.94 -9.87
N SER A 107 5.24 9.75 -9.01
CA SER A 107 5.65 11.12 -9.32
C SER A 107 7.12 11.20 -9.74
N SER A 108 8.00 10.42 -9.13
CA SER A 108 9.40 10.34 -9.53
C SER A 108 10.00 8.97 -9.23
N VAL A 109 11.01 8.63 -10.02
CA VAL A 109 11.93 7.51 -9.78
C VAL A 109 13.34 8.08 -9.82
N GLU A 110 14.07 7.92 -8.73
CA GLU A 110 15.39 8.49 -8.51
C GLU A 110 16.33 7.39 -8.00
N VAL A 111 17.64 7.59 -8.18
CA VAL A 111 18.67 6.74 -7.58
C VAL A 111 19.33 7.51 -6.45
N PHE A 112 19.40 6.88 -5.27
CA PHE A 112 20.16 7.37 -4.13
C PHE A 112 21.48 6.61 -4.04
N GLU A 113 22.58 7.35 -4.04
CA GLU A 113 23.93 6.79 -3.91
C GLU A 113 24.19 6.27 -2.50
N GLY A 114 24.21 4.95 -2.38
CA GLY A 114 24.41 4.22 -1.14
C GLY A 114 23.26 3.28 -0.76
N GLY A 115 23.61 2.35 0.13
CA GLY A 115 22.74 1.21 0.44
C GLY A 115 21.47 1.58 1.20
N LEU A 116 20.53 0.64 1.21
CA LEU A 116 19.18 0.83 1.73
C LEU A 116 19.15 1.41 3.15
N SER A 117 20.01 0.94 4.06
CA SER A 117 20.07 1.45 5.43
C SER A 117 20.41 2.94 5.50
N LYS A 118 21.29 3.43 4.61
CA LYS A 118 21.66 4.85 4.53
C LYS A 118 20.49 5.66 3.97
N ALA A 119 19.85 5.17 2.92
CA ALA A 119 18.66 5.80 2.33
C ALA A 119 17.51 5.90 3.34
N ILE A 120 17.22 4.83 4.10
CA ILE A 120 16.19 4.83 5.15
C ILE A 120 16.46 5.95 6.16
N LYS A 121 17.69 6.07 6.64
CA LYS A 121 18.07 7.10 7.62
C LYS A 121 17.93 8.50 7.04
N ASP A 122 18.36 8.70 5.80
CA ASP A 122 18.31 10.00 5.12
C ASP A 122 16.87 10.46 4.89
N TYR A 123 16.03 9.61 4.27
CA TYR A 123 14.63 9.91 4.00
C TYR A 123 13.80 10.02 5.29
N SER A 124 14.07 9.21 6.31
CA SER A 124 13.43 9.38 7.63
C SER A 124 13.75 10.74 8.24
N SER A 125 15.03 11.16 8.17
CA SER A 125 15.46 12.46 8.70
C SER A 125 14.85 13.61 7.91
N THR A 126 14.81 13.51 6.58
CA THR A 126 14.24 14.53 5.69
C THR A 126 12.75 14.72 5.95
N LEU A 127 11.97 13.63 6.03
CA LEU A 127 10.55 13.70 6.37
C LEU A 127 10.31 14.29 7.77
N SER A 128 11.17 13.97 8.73
CA SER A 128 11.07 14.49 10.10
C SER A 128 11.38 15.99 10.16
N LYS A 129 12.42 16.45 9.45
CA LYS A 129 12.80 17.88 9.37
C LYS A 129 11.75 18.72 8.65
N ALA A 130 11.07 18.14 7.67
CA ALA A 130 9.98 18.79 6.96
C ALA A 130 8.65 18.78 7.75
N GLU A 131 8.63 18.18 8.95
CA GLU A 131 7.42 17.95 9.75
C GLU A 131 6.29 17.25 8.94
N ASP A 132 6.66 16.48 7.92
CA ASP A 132 5.70 15.85 7.02
C ASP A 132 5.05 14.66 7.73
N VAL A 133 3.81 14.81 8.21
CA VAL A 133 3.06 13.72 8.87
C VAL A 133 2.16 12.92 7.90
N HIS A 134 2.17 13.28 6.62
CA HIS A 134 1.27 12.76 5.60
C HIS A 134 1.91 11.65 4.79
N SER A 135 3.21 11.76 4.48
CA SER A 135 3.95 10.80 3.67
C SER A 135 4.42 9.60 4.48
N GLY A 136 4.10 8.41 3.98
CA GLY A 136 4.68 7.18 4.49
C GLY A 136 6.07 6.91 3.93
N LEU A 137 6.89 6.21 4.71
CA LEU A 137 8.16 5.63 4.26
C LEU A 137 8.02 4.11 4.29
N VAL A 138 8.18 3.50 3.12
CA VAL A 138 8.00 2.07 2.90
C VAL A 138 9.26 1.51 2.27
N ILE A 139 9.66 0.31 2.67
CA ILE A 139 10.69 -0.45 1.98
C ILE A 139 10.13 -1.76 1.46
N GLY A 140 10.75 -2.31 0.42
CA GLY A 140 10.36 -3.59 -0.12
C GLY A 140 11.23 -4.03 -1.30
N PRO A 141 10.92 -5.19 -1.88
CA PRO A 141 11.61 -5.71 -3.05
C PRO A 141 11.37 -4.82 -4.29
N GLU A 142 12.41 -4.55 -5.07
CA GLU A 142 12.31 -3.68 -6.26
C GLU A 142 11.32 -4.22 -7.30
N ASP A 143 11.32 -5.52 -7.53
CA ASP A 143 10.51 -6.21 -8.54
C ASP A 143 9.06 -6.47 -8.11
N ALA A 144 8.72 -6.28 -6.83
CA ALA A 144 7.35 -6.38 -6.32
C ALA A 144 6.88 -5.10 -5.60
N TRP A 145 7.50 -3.96 -5.92
CA TRP A 145 7.24 -2.67 -5.26
C TRP A 145 5.77 -2.24 -5.29
N GLN A 146 5.04 -2.58 -6.34
CA GLN A 146 3.62 -2.22 -6.44
C GLN A 146 2.74 -2.94 -5.44
N PHE A 147 3.02 -4.22 -5.18
CA PHE A 147 2.36 -4.95 -4.11
C PHE A 147 2.73 -4.35 -2.75
N SER A 148 3.97 -3.91 -2.54
CA SER A 148 4.36 -3.18 -1.32
C SER A 148 3.57 -1.89 -1.15
N VAL A 149 3.33 -1.14 -2.23
CA VAL A 149 2.51 0.09 -2.21
C VAL A 149 1.03 -0.22 -1.94
N ILE A 150 0.48 -1.31 -2.50
CA ILE A 150 -0.88 -1.78 -2.18
C ILE A 150 -0.99 -2.12 -0.69
N ILE A 151 -0.08 -2.95 -0.17
CA ILE A 151 -0.03 -3.35 1.24
C ILE A 151 0.03 -2.10 2.13
N PHE A 152 0.91 -1.15 1.79
CA PHE A 152 1.00 0.11 2.49
C PHE A 152 -0.32 0.88 2.47
N ALA A 153 -0.88 1.17 1.29
CA ALA A 153 -2.11 1.96 1.16
C ALA A 153 -3.28 1.32 1.92
N CYS A 154 -3.49 0.01 1.76
CA CYS A 154 -4.52 -0.74 2.46
C CYS A 154 -4.31 -0.72 3.98
N SER A 155 -3.07 -0.82 4.46
CA SER A 155 -2.77 -0.72 5.90
C SER A 155 -3.12 0.66 6.48
N GLN A 156 -2.85 1.74 5.73
CA GLN A 156 -3.19 3.10 6.17
C GLN A 156 -4.70 3.31 6.18
N VAL A 157 -5.40 2.72 5.22
CA VAL A 157 -6.85 2.75 5.13
C VAL A 157 -7.48 1.96 6.29
N SER A 158 -7.05 0.73 6.55
CA SER A 158 -7.59 -0.09 7.64
C SER A 158 -7.36 0.54 9.02
N ARG A 159 -6.18 1.11 9.25
CA ARG A 159 -5.85 1.78 10.52
C ARG A 159 -6.73 2.99 10.81
N SER A 160 -7.05 3.78 9.79
CA SER A 160 -7.93 4.93 10.02
C SER A 160 -9.40 4.54 10.02
N ALA A 161 -9.79 3.49 9.29
CA ALA A 161 -11.12 2.90 9.39
C ALA A 161 -11.38 2.33 10.80
N HIS A 162 -10.38 1.80 11.52
CA HIS A 162 -10.54 1.39 12.93
C HIS A 162 -10.95 2.55 13.87
N HIS A 163 -10.67 3.80 13.52
CA HIS A 163 -11.15 4.96 14.29
C HIS A 163 -12.64 5.27 14.03
N ASP A 164 -13.20 4.79 12.91
CA ASP A 164 -14.63 4.91 12.54
C ASP A 164 -15.44 3.60 12.77
N ILE A 165 -14.78 2.44 12.83
CA ILE A 165 -15.40 1.10 12.92
C ILE A 165 -15.75 0.70 14.35
N ARG A 166 -15.30 1.42 15.39
CA ARG A 166 -15.70 1.14 16.78
C ARG A 166 -17.22 1.25 17.03
N ARG A 167 -18.01 1.62 16.02
CA ARG A 167 -19.48 1.61 16.02
C ARG A 167 -20.15 0.48 15.22
N LEU A 168 -19.40 -0.38 14.52
CA LEU A 168 -19.97 -1.45 13.67
C LEU A 168 -19.52 -2.87 14.06
N LEU A 169 -18.49 -3.03 14.90
CA LEU A 169 -18.01 -4.36 15.35
C LEU A 169 -18.63 -4.86 16.67
N ASP A 170 -19.38 -4.01 17.39
CA ASP A 170 -20.02 -4.40 18.66
C ASP A 170 -21.19 -5.40 18.47
N ASP A 171 -21.73 -5.55 17.26
CA ASP A 171 -22.84 -6.48 17.00
C ASP A 171 -22.39 -7.92 16.67
N THR A 172 -21.10 -8.14 16.39
CA THR A 172 -20.56 -9.48 16.11
C THR A 172 -19.96 -10.20 17.31
N GLN A 173 -19.76 -9.51 18.44
CA GLN A 173 -19.26 -10.11 19.68
C GLN A 173 -20.36 -10.62 20.64
N ARG A 174 -21.64 -10.30 20.42
CA ARG A 174 -22.75 -10.73 21.30
C ARG A 174 -23.39 -12.09 20.95
N ARG A 175 -22.85 -12.85 20.00
CA ARG A 175 -23.30 -14.22 19.69
C ARG A 175 -22.35 -15.33 20.13
N GLY A 176 -21.28 -14.99 20.87
CA GLY A 176 -20.34 -15.95 21.43
C GLY A 176 -20.60 -16.37 22.89
N ASP A 177 -21.52 -15.70 23.60
CA ASP A 177 -21.74 -15.92 25.05
C ASP A 177 -23.05 -16.68 25.36
N LEU A 178 -23.55 -17.49 24.43
CA LEU A 178 -24.67 -18.42 24.67
C LEU A 178 -24.34 -19.81 24.12
N SER A 179 -23.32 -20.42 24.72
CA SER A 179 -23.11 -21.87 24.69
C SER A 179 -22.40 -22.30 25.96
#